data_AF-A0A9E4BIW0-F1
#
_entry.id   AF-A0A9E4BIW0-F1
#
_cell.length_a   1.000
_cell.length_b   1.000
_cell.length_c   1.000
_cell.angle_alpha   90.00
_cell.angle_beta   90.00
_cell.angle_gamma   90.00
#
_symmetry.space_group_name_H-M   'P 1'
#
loop_
_entity.id
_entity.type
_entity.pdbx_description
1 polymer ?
#
loop_
_entity_poly.entity_id
_entity_poly.type
_entity_poly.pdbx_seq_one_letter_code
_entity_poly.pdbx_strand_id
1 'polypeptide(L)'
;MARRFDIPHRHREFSVVITDDGALELWLDGCLRKRRDLGERDPLYVWTNIELDWEEHHYVEARYYRHTDELALTINGAPVPTE
;
A
#
# COMPACT_ATOMS: atom_id res chain seq x y z
N MET A 1 -12.55 -5.92 -11.13
CA MET A 1 -11.92 -6.99 -10.35
C MET A 1 -10.90 -6.34 -9.46
N ALA A 2 -11.00 -6.58 -8.15
CA ALA A 2 -10.01 -6.10 -7.22
C ALA A 2 -8.61 -6.65 -7.57
N ARG A 3 -7.59 -5.79 -7.52
CA ARG A 3 -6.18 -6.17 -7.70
C ARG A 3 -5.51 -6.12 -6.35
N ARG A 4 -4.80 -7.18 -6.00
CA ARG A 4 -4.05 -7.31 -4.76
C ARG A 4 -2.58 -7.54 -5.07
N PHE A 5 -1.74 -6.75 -4.43
CA PHE A 5 -0.29 -6.85 -4.49
C PHE A 5 0.16 -7.22 -3.08
N ASP A 6 0.70 -8.42 -2.92
CA ASP A 6 1.23 -8.92 -1.65
C ASP A 6 2.76 -8.73 -1.66
N ILE A 7 3.28 -8.01 -0.66
CA ILE A 7 4.68 -7.67 -0.55
C ILE A 7 5.24 -8.25 0.76
N PRO A 8 6.06 -9.31 0.70
CA PRO A 8 6.80 -9.76 1.86
C PRO A 8 7.88 -8.72 2.20
N HIS A 9 7.97 -8.34 3.46
CA HIS A 9 9.04 -7.46 3.94
C HIS A 9 9.55 -7.94 5.30
N ARG A 10 10.69 -8.65 5.23
CA ARG A 10 11.28 -9.38 6.37
C ARG A 10 10.29 -10.40 6.94
N HIS A 11 9.90 -10.26 8.21
CA HIS A 11 8.98 -11.15 8.92
C HIS A 11 7.52 -10.65 8.92
N ARG A 12 7.23 -9.62 8.13
CA ARG A 12 5.90 -9.02 7.95
C ARG A 12 5.45 -9.18 6.51
N GLU A 13 4.14 -9.18 6.31
CA GLU A 13 3.54 -9.09 4.99
C GLU A 13 2.63 -7.87 4.96
N PHE A 14 2.80 -7.01 3.95
CA PHE A 14 1.83 -5.97 3.68
C PHE A 14 1.25 -6.16 2.29
N SER A 15 0.02 -5.69 2.14
CA SER A 15 -0.70 -5.84 0.89
C SER A 15 -1.36 -4.55 0.52
N VAL A 16 -1.33 -4.25 -0.77
CA VAL A 16 -2.06 -3.13 -1.34
C VAL A 16 -3.16 -3.66 -2.22
N VAL A 17 -4.38 -3.21 -1.96
CA VAL A 17 -5.56 -3.64 -2.71
C VAL A 17 -6.19 -2.44 -3.39
N ILE A 18 -6.36 -2.54 -4.70
CA ILE A 18 -7.23 -1.65 -5.47
C ILE A 18 -8.56 -2.38 -5.59
N THR A 19 -9.55 -1.93 -4.84
CA THR A 19 -10.84 -2.61 -4.70
C THR A 19 -11.76 -2.37 -5.90
N ASP A 20 -12.84 -3.15 -6.01
CA ASP A 20 -13.80 -3.02 -7.11
C ASP A 20 -14.57 -1.70 -7.12
N ASP A 21 -14.74 -1.06 -5.96
CA ASP A 21 -15.29 0.29 -5.83
C ASP A 21 -14.24 1.40 -6.05
N GLY A 22 -13.03 1.02 -6.45
CA GLY A 22 -11.94 1.93 -6.81
C GLY A 22 -11.23 2.56 -5.61
N ALA A 23 -11.44 2.06 -4.39
CA ALA A 23 -10.67 2.46 -3.22
C ALA A 23 -9.25 1.86 -3.26
N LEU A 24 -8.34 2.49 -2.51
CA LEU A 24 -7.00 1.99 -2.24
C LEU A 24 -6.91 1.58 -0.77
N GLU A 25 -6.53 0.34 -0.53
CA GLU A 25 -6.35 -0.21 0.81
C GLU A 25 -4.90 -0.63 1.05
N LEU A 26 -4.45 -0.44 2.29
CA LEU A 26 -3.18 -0.94 2.80
C LEU A 26 -3.46 -1.85 3.99
N TRP A 27 -3.04 -3.09 3.84
CA TRP A 27 -3.16 -4.17 4.80
C TRP A 27 -1.78 -4.52 5.37
N LEU A 28 -1.73 -4.91 6.63
CA LEU A 28 -0.53 -5.42 7.31
C LEU A 28 -0.93 -6.68 8.08
N ASP A 29 -0.27 -7.80 7.78
CA ASP A 29 -0.51 -9.11 8.39
C ASP A 29 -2.01 -9.46 8.46
N GLY A 30 -2.73 -9.28 7.33
CA GLY A 30 -4.17 -9.55 7.23
C GLY A 30 -5.10 -8.53 7.89
N CYS A 31 -4.56 -7.46 8.49
CA CYS A 31 -5.34 -6.38 9.10
C CYS A 31 -5.38 -5.13 8.22
N LEU A 32 -6.57 -4.59 7.95
CA LEU A 32 -6.72 -3.32 7.26
C LEU A 32 -6.16 -2.17 8.13
N ARG A 33 -5.10 -1.51 7.66
CA ARG A 33 -4.48 -0.39 8.37
C ARG A 33 -5.02 0.95 7.90
N LYS A 34 -5.19 1.09 6.59
CA LYS A 34 -5.68 2.30 5.93
C LYS A 34 -6.52 1.95 4.72
N ARG A 35 -7.54 2.77 4.51
CA ARG A 35 -8.36 2.77 3.30
C ARG A 35 -8.54 4.20 2.83
N ARG A 36 -8.47 4.40 1.53
CA ARG A 36 -8.78 5.65 0.85
C ARG A 36 -9.85 5.37 -0.19
N ASP A 37 -11.09 5.79 0.11
CA ASP A 37 -12.18 5.68 -0.85
C ASP A 37 -11.93 6.52 -2.11
N LEU A 38 -12.60 6.12 -3.18
CA LEU A 38 -12.59 6.85 -4.44
C LEU A 38 -13.09 8.28 -4.24
N GLY A 39 -12.33 9.25 -4.73
CA GLY A 39 -12.71 10.66 -4.69
C GLY A 39 -12.07 11.47 -5.81
N GLU A 40 -12.10 12.79 -5.71
CA GLU A 40 -11.51 13.68 -6.74
C GLU A 40 -9.98 13.70 -6.72
N ARG A 41 -9.36 13.34 -5.58
CA ARG A 41 -7.90 13.35 -5.43
C ARG A 41 -7.26 12.21 -6.23
N ASP A 42 -6.23 12.56 -6.99
CA ASP A 42 -5.35 11.63 -7.69
C ASP A 42 -3.89 12.07 -7.44
N PRO A 43 -2.98 11.16 -7.02
CA PRO A 43 -3.23 9.74 -6.75
C PRO A 43 -4.06 9.51 -5.48
N LEU A 44 -4.69 8.33 -5.39
CA LEU A 44 -5.11 7.80 -4.09
C LEU A 44 -3.86 7.45 -3.28
N TYR A 45 -3.84 7.87 -2.02
CA TYR A 45 -2.66 7.75 -1.17
C TYR A 45 -3.00 7.17 0.20
N VAL A 46 -2.26 6.13 0.59
CA VAL A 46 -2.29 5.49 1.91
C VAL A 46 -0.87 5.21 2.37
N TRP A 47 -0.66 5.22 3.70
CA TRP A 47 0.63 4.92 4.29
C TRP A 47 0.48 4.37 5.71
N THR A 48 1.44 3.57 6.16
CA THR A 48 1.55 3.13 7.56
C THR A 48 3.03 3.01 7.92
N ASN A 49 3.34 3.14 9.21
CA ASN A 49 4.56 2.56 9.76
C ASN A 49 4.34 1.07 10.04
N ILE A 50 5.37 0.26 9.86
CA ILE A 50 5.47 -1.12 10.32
C ILE A 50 6.60 -1.21 11.34
N GLU A 51 6.33 -1.91 12.44
CA GLU A 51 7.31 -2.21 13.49
C GLU A 51 7.96 -3.55 13.19
N LEU A 52 9.29 -3.55 13.12
CA LEU A 52 10.11 -4.72 12.86
C LEU A 52 10.80 -5.14 14.16
N ASP A 53 12.14 -5.15 14.16
CA ASP A 53 12.95 -5.42 15.34
C ASP A 53 13.02 -4.18 16.26
N TRP A 54 13.68 -4.29 17.41
CA TRP A 54 13.69 -3.25 18.45
C TRP A 54 13.96 -1.84 17.91
N GLU A 55 12.99 -0.92 18.11
CA GLU A 55 12.99 0.48 17.65
C GLU A 55 13.10 0.69 16.13
N GLU A 56 13.01 -0.38 15.34
CA GLU A 56 13.04 -0.28 13.89
C GLU A 56 11.64 -0.09 13.32
N HIS A 57 11.49 1.04 12.61
CA HIS A 57 10.24 1.39 11.93
C HIS A 57 10.50 1.59 10.44
N HIS A 58 9.69 0.93 9.63
CA HIS A 58 9.67 1.15 8.18
C HIS A 58 8.38 1.84 7.76
N TYR A 59 8.49 2.84 6.91
CA TYR A 59 7.37 3.59 6.35
C TYR A 59 6.96 2.98 5.03
N VAL A 60 5.77 2.39 4.99
CA VAL A 60 5.18 1.85 3.77
C VAL A 60 4.21 2.88 3.22
N GLU A 61 4.36 3.19 1.94
CA GLU A 61 3.50 4.13 1.22
C GLU A 61 3.00 3.49 -0.08
N ALA A 62 1.75 3.77 -0.42
CA ALA A 62 1.15 3.37 -1.68
C ALA A 62 0.45 4.56 -2.34
N ARG A 63 0.78 4.79 -3.62
CA ARG A 63 0.16 5.81 -4.48
C ARG A 63 -0.42 5.13 -5.70
N TYR A 64 -1.73 5.24 -5.89
CA TYR A 64 -2.40 4.72 -7.07
C TYR A 64 -2.87 5.88 -7.95
N TYR A 65 -2.27 5.98 -9.14
CA TYR A 65 -2.56 6.98 -10.16
C TYR A 65 -3.62 6.42 -11.12
N ARG A 66 -4.87 6.85 -10.93
CA ARG A 66 -6.00 6.24 -11.65
C ARG A 66 -5.98 6.55 -13.14
N HIS A 67 -5.42 7.70 -13.53
CA HIS A 67 -5.37 8.12 -14.93
C HIS A 67 -4.41 7.27 -15.77
N THR A 68 -3.34 6.75 -15.16
CA THR A 68 -2.32 5.93 -15.82
C THR A 68 -2.42 4.45 -15.43
N ASP A 69 -3.35 4.11 -14.55
CA ASP A 69 -3.50 2.77 -13.95
C ASP A 69 -2.22 2.26 -13.27
N GLU A 70 -1.46 3.18 -12.66
CA GLU A 70 -0.13 2.90 -12.10
C GLU A 70 -0.17 2.85 -10.56
N LEU A 71 0.40 1.80 -9.99
CA LEU A 71 0.61 1.68 -8.55
C LEU A 71 2.10 1.84 -8.22
N ALA A 72 2.43 2.92 -7.51
CA ALA A 72 3.76 3.15 -6.97
C ALA A 72 3.80 2.81 -5.48
N LEU A 73 4.69 1.90 -5.09
CA LEU A 73 4.92 1.49 -3.71
C LEU A 73 6.32 1.88 -3.26
N THR A 74 6.44 2.38 -2.02
CA THR A 74 7.74 2.68 -1.41
C THR A 74 7.83 2.16 0.02
N ILE A 75 9.04 1.73 0.41
CA ILE A 75 9.42 1.46 1.80
C ILE A 75 10.56 2.39 2.16
N ASN A 76 10.38 3.26 3.15
CA ASN A 76 11.34 4.31 3.51
C ASN A 76 11.77 5.16 2.30
N GLY A 77 10.84 5.42 1.37
CA GLY A 77 11.10 6.14 0.12
C GLY A 77 11.79 5.33 -0.99
N ALA A 78 12.24 4.10 -0.72
CA ALA A 78 12.80 3.23 -1.75
C ALA A 78 11.68 2.49 -2.50
N PRO A 79 11.71 2.43 -3.85
CA PRO A 79 10.66 1.80 -4.64
C PRO A 79 10.62 0.29 -4.43
N VAL A 80 9.41 -0.27 -4.41
CA VAL A 80 9.16 -1.71 -4.36
C VAL A 80 8.53 -2.17 -5.67
N PRO A 81 9.05 -3.22 -6.32
CA PRO A 81 8.45 -3.81 -7.51
C PRO A 81 7.03 -4.34 -7.22
N THR A 82 6.11 -4.05 -8.14
CA THR A 82 4.74 -4.55 -8.14
C THR A 82 4.55 -5.48 -9.34
N GLU A 83 5.22 -6.64 -9.30
CA GLU A 83 5.08 -7.71 -10.31
C GLU A 83 3.80 -8.53 -10.09
#